data_AF-A0A0P1H485-F1
#
_entry.id   AF-A0A0P1H485-F1
#
_cell.length_a   1.000
_cell.length_b   1.000
_cell.length_c   1.000
_cell.angle_alpha   90.00
_cell.angle_beta   90.00
_cell.angle_gamma   90.00
#
_symmetry.space_group_name_H-M   'P 1'
#
loop_
_entity.id
_entity.type
_entity.pdbx_description
1 polymer ?
#
loop_
_entity_poly.entity_id
_entity_poly.type
_entity_poly.pdbx_seq_one_letter_code
_entity_poly.pdbx_strand_id
1 'polypeptide(L)'
;MGQQRLIQETGIVSLAYLAAFFVTFEILMPVQSIFFPEFNNQASLLFLPHGVRVLSAWLLGWRSVLALLPGVFIVFVYSAGDLAFTPSRLAGIAIAVTIPATIFHLLRLLGWDLSPATGRRPCWPCIMVAGLLISLFTSVLTNFAFGSAAEEYVAYLIGDVFGLFFLMLILMLIFRSLRRYGV
;
A
#
# COMPACT_ATOMS: atom_id res chain seq x y z
N MET A 1 -25.26 2.94 -12.44
CA MET A 1 -24.73 3.06 -11.06
C MET A 1 -23.36 2.41 -10.86
N GLY A 2 -23.07 1.21 -11.41
CA GLY A 2 -21.79 0.53 -11.22
C GLY A 2 -20.55 1.23 -11.80
N GLN A 3 -20.64 1.79 -13.01
CA GLN A 3 -19.50 2.44 -13.70
C GLN A 3 -19.03 3.73 -13.02
N GLN A 4 -19.97 4.61 -12.63
CA GLN A 4 -19.65 5.86 -11.95
C GLN A 4 -18.98 5.63 -10.59
N ARG A 5 -19.44 4.60 -9.86
CA ARG A 5 -18.81 4.19 -8.59
C ARG A 5 -17.38 3.69 -8.80
N LEU A 6 -17.14 2.89 -9.84
CA LEU A 6 -15.79 2.41 -10.16
C LEU A 6 -14.84 3.56 -10.50
N ILE A 7 -15.28 4.53 -11.31
CA ILE A 7 -14.48 5.72 -11.66
C ILE A 7 -14.10 6.50 -10.39
N GLN A 8 -15.06 6.73 -9.50
CA GLN A 8 -14.81 7.42 -8.23
C GLN A 8 -13.82 6.66 -7.35
N GLU A 9 -14.00 5.35 -7.18
CA GLU A 9 -13.07 4.51 -6.41
C GLU A 9 -11.66 4.54 -7.00
N THR A 10 -11.53 4.42 -8.32
CA THR A 10 -10.23 4.51 -9.01
C THR A 10 -9.58 5.87 -8.79
N GLY A 11 -10.32 6.96 -8.97
CA GLY A 11 -9.80 8.31 -8.75
C GLY A 11 -9.30 8.50 -7.31
N ILE A 12 -10.11 8.15 -6.32
CA ILE A 12 -9.77 8.33 -4.90
C ILE A 12 -8.57 7.48 -4.52
N VAL A 13 -8.58 6.19 -4.87
CA VAL A 13 -7.50 5.25 -4.49
C VAL A 13 -6.19 5.60 -5.18
N SER A 14 -6.22 5.92 -6.48
CA SER A 14 -5.02 6.31 -7.21
C SER A 14 -4.43 7.62 -6.68
N LEU A 15 -5.26 8.62 -6.36
CA LEU A 15 -4.80 9.88 -5.77
C LEU A 15 -4.25 9.68 -4.36
N ALA A 16 -4.90 8.86 -3.53
CA ALA A 16 -4.41 8.53 -2.20
C ALA A 16 -3.04 7.81 -2.28
N TYR A 17 -2.88 6.89 -3.24
CA TYR A 17 -1.63 6.19 -3.45
C TYR A 17 -0.51 7.14 -3.90
N LEU A 18 -0.80 8.04 -4.86
CA LEU A 18 0.14 9.07 -5.30
C LEU A 18 0.55 10.00 -4.15
N ALA A 19 -0.41 10.49 -3.38
CA ALA A 19 -0.14 11.35 -2.23
C ALA A 19 0.74 10.64 -1.18
N ALA A 20 0.41 9.39 -0.84
CA ALA A 20 1.21 8.59 0.07
C ALA A 20 2.63 8.37 -0.45
N PHE A 21 2.78 8.16 -1.77
CA PHE A 21 4.09 8.01 -2.41
C PHE A 21 4.92 9.27 -2.30
N PHE A 22 4.40 10.42 -2.75
CA PHE A 22 5.14 11.68 -2.69
C PHE A 22 5.45 12.11 -1.26
N VAL A 23 4.53 11.94 -0.31
CA VAL A 23 4.84 12.17 1.12
C VAL A 23 5.99 11.27 1.58
N THR A 24 6.01 10.01 1.15
CA THR A 24 7.09 9.09 1.54
C THR A 24 8.44 9.50 0.97
N PHE A 25 8.54 9.75 -0.33
CA PHE A 25 9.83 9.99 -0.98
C PHE A 25 10.31 11.44 -0.92
N GLU A 26 9.41 12.41 -0.91
CA GLU A 26 9.78 13.84 -0.93
C GLU A 26 9.85 14.45 0.47
N ILE A 27 9.28 13.80 1.49
CA ILE A 27 9.24 14.31 2.86
C ILE A 27 9.86 13.31 3.84
N LEU A 28 9.31 12.10 3.92
CA LEU A 28 9.73 11.13 4.95
C LEU A 28 11.16 10.61 4.71
N MET A 29 11.54 10.34 3.46
CA MET A 29 12.89 9.88 3.12
C MET A 29 13.97 10.95 3.40
N PRO A 30 13.81 12.23 2.99
CA PRO A 30 14.73 13.29 3.38
C PRO A 30 14.84 13.48 4.89
N VAL A 31 13.73 13.34 5.63
CA VAL A 31 13.77 13.40 7.10
C VAL A 31 14.51 12.18 7.67
N GLN A 32 14.25 10.98 7.14
CA GLN A 32 14.93 9.76 7.54
C GLN A 32 16.45 9.87 7.36
N SER A 33 16.93 10.43 6.24
CA SER A 33 18.37 10.55 5.98
C SER A 33 19.08 11.54 6.92
N ILE A 34 18.36 12.51 7.49
CA ILE A 34 18.91 13.39 8.53
C ILE A 34 19.17 12.62 9.83
N PHE A 35 18.24 11.73 10.22
CA PHE A 35 18.34 10.99 11.49
C PHE A 35 19.13 9.67 11.37
N PHE A 36 19.13 9.07 10.18
CA PHE A 36 19.78 7.78 9.89
C PHE A 36 20.66 7.90 8.63
N PRO A 37 21.71 8.75 8.64
CA PRO A 37 22.53 9.01 7.45
C PRO A 37 23.29 7.77 6.96
N GLU A 38 23.64 6.86 7.86
CA GLU A 38 24.31 5.59 7.55
C GLU A 38 23.35 4.53 6.98
N PHE A 39 22.04 4.78 7.01
CA PHE A 39 21.04 3.90 6.41
C PHE A 39 20.99 4.16 4.90
N ASN A 40 22.03 3.70 4.19
CA ASN A 40 22.20 3.86 2.75
C ASN A 40 21.34 2.88 1.94
N ASN A 41 20.02 2.92 2.16
CA ASN A 41 19.05 2.09 1.46
C ASN A 41 18.02 2.97 0.75
N GLN A 42 17.61 2.57 -0.46
CA GLN A 42 16.50 3.20 -1.20
C GLN A 42 15.13 2.92 -0.54
N ALA A 43 15.09 2.03 0.45
CA ALA A 43 13.90 1.72 1.24
C ALA A 43 13.55 2.82 2.27
N SER A 44 12.28 3.18 2.32
CA SER A 44 11.73 4.00 3.40
C SER A 44 11.32 3.15 4.58
N LEU A 45 11.75 3.52 5.79
CA LEU A 45 11.29 2.94 7.06
C LEU A 45 9.84 3.29 7.38
N LEU A 46 9.22 4.21 6.63
CA LEU A 46 7.81 4.58 6.78
C LEU A 46 7.12 4.64 5.41
N PHE A 47 6.91 3.48 4.79
CA PHE A 47 6.36 3.38 3.44
C PHE A 47 4.82 3.42 3.44
N LEU A 48 4.26 4.63 3.49
CA LEU A 48 2.81 4.86 3.48
C LEU A 48 2.03 4.23 2.31
N PRO A 49 2.57 4.08 1.07
CA PRO A 49 1.84 3.49 -0.03
C PRO A 49 1.36 2.05 0.24
N HIS A 50 2.09 1.28 1.07
CA HIS A 50 1.65 -0.05 1.49
C HIS A 50 0.32 0.00 2.23
N GLY A 51 0.17 0.95 3.16
CA GLY A 51 -1.08 1.14 3.88
C GLY A 51 -2.25 1.41 2.94
N VAL A 52 -2.04 2.21 1.88
CA VAL A 52 -3.07 2.48 0.86
C VAL A 52 -3.46 1.21 0.13
N ARG A 53 -2.47 0.39 -0.28
CA ARG A 53 -2.72 -0.91 -0.94
C ARG A 53 -3.55 -1.85 -0.06
N VAL A 54 -3.16 -2.01 1.20
CA VAL A 54 -3.84 -2.88 2.18
C VAL A 54 -5.27 -2.41 2.43
N LEU A 55 -5.47 -1.13 2.75
CA LEU A 55 -6.81 -0.59 3.05
C LEU A 55 -7.72 -0.60 1.82
N SER A 56 -7.19 -0.33 0.63
CA SER A 56 -7.96 -0.39 -0.61
C SER A 56 -8.43 -1.82 -0.90
N ALA A 57 -7.55 -2.81 -0.75
CA ALA A 57 -7.90 -4.20 -0.93
C ALA A 57 -8.89 -4.70 0.13
N TRP A 58 -8.73 -4.28 1.37
CA TRP A 58 -9.68 -4.57 2.45
C TRP A 58 -11.07 -4.00 2.15
N LEU A 59 -11.16 -2.75 1.68
CA LEU A 59 -12.44 -2.07 1.42
C LEU A 59 -13.12 -2.52 0.12
N LEU A 60 -12.34 -2.77 -0.94
CA LEU A 60 -12.85 -2.94 -2.30
C LEU A 60 -12.69 -4.37 -2.84
N GLY A 61 -11.96 -5.25 -2.14
CA GLY A 61 -11.60 -6.57 -2.64
C GLY A 61 -10.86 -6.48 -3.97
N TRP A 62 -11.23 -7.32 -4.94
CA TRP A 62 -10.65 -7.35 -6.29
C TRP A 62 -10.80 -6.04 -7.08
N ARG A 63 -11.77 -5.18 -6.73
CA ARG A 63 -11.92 -3.87 -7.39
C ARG A 63 -10.75 -2.93 -7.07
N SER A 64 -10.03 -3.19 -5.97
CA SER A 64 -8.80 -2.45 -5.64
C SER A 64 -7.72 -2.57 -6.70
N VAL A 65 -7.65 -3.68 -7.45
CA VAL A 65 -6.67 -3.88 -8.52
C VAL A 65 -6.79 -2.77 -9.56
N LEU A 66 -8.01 -2.57 -10.08
CA LEU A 66 -8.29 -1.52 -11.06
C LEU A 66 -8.20 -0.12 -10.44
N ALA A 67 -8.53 0.01 -9.14
CA ALA A 67 -8.51 1.29 -8.47
C ALA A 67 -7.09 1.80 -8.17
N LEU A 68 -6.15 0.89 -7.88
CA LEU A 68 -4.74 1.17 -7.62
C LEU A 68 -3.93 1.35 -8.90
N LEU A 69 -4.29 0.65 -9.98
CA LEU A 69 -3.46 0.52 -11.18
C LEU A 69 -2.97 1.86 -11.75
N PRO A 70 -3.80 2.90 -11.96
CA PRO A 70 -3.31 4.17 -12.50
C PRO A 70 -2.28 4.84 -11.58
N GLY A 71 -2.57 4.94 -10.27
CA GLY A 71 -1.66 5.54 -9.31
C GLY A 71 -0.33 4.78 -9.19
N VAL A 72 -0.37 3.45 -9.13
CA VAL A 72 0.84 2.61 -9.08
C VAL A 72 1.64 2.75 -10.37
N PHE A 73 0.99 2.70 -11.53
CA PHE A 73 1.66 2.83 -12.83
C PHE A 73 2.36 4.19 -12.98
N ILE A 74 1.67 5.28 -12.64
CA ILE A 74 2.25 6.64 -12.68
C ILE A 74 3.49 6.73 -11.79
N VAL A 75 3.44 6.16 -10.58
CA VAL A 75 4.59 6.14 -9.67
C VAL A 75 5.79 5.40 -10.26
N PHE A 76 5.56 4.26 -10.93
CA PHE A 76 6.64 3.51 -11.57
C PHE A 76 7.24 4.29 -12.75
N VAL A 77 6.42 4.90 -13.60
CA VAL A 77 6.88 5.76 -14.70
C VAL A 77 7.63 6.98 -14.16
N TYR A 78 7.13 7.61 -13.11
CA TYR A 78 7.80 8.74 -12.45
C TYR A 78 9.18 8.35 -11.92
N SER A 79 9.29 7.18 -11.27
CA SER A 79 10.52 6.75 -10.60
C SER A 79 11.57 6.18 -11.56
N ALA A 80 11.14 5.55 -12.66
CA ALA A 80 12.01 4.78 -13.54
C ALA A 80 12.02 5.26 -15.01
N GLY A 81 11.19 6.24 -15.38
CA GLY A 81 11.02 6.68 -16.77
C GLY A 81 10.63 5.50 -17.67
N ASP A 82 11.28 5.40 -18.84
CA ASP A 82 11.05 4.33 -19.81
C ASP A 82 11.38 2.93 -19.26
N LEU A 83 12.22 2.83 -18.23
CA LEU A 83 12.52 1.54 -17.60
C LEU A 83 11.30 0.95 -16.86
N ALA A 84 10.25 1.74 -16.61
CA ALA A 84 8.98 1.25 -16.05
C ALA A 84 8.30 0.17 -16.91
N PHE A 85 8.61 0.13 -18.21
CA PHE A 85 8.05 -0.84 -19.16
C PHE A 85 8.87 -2.12 -19.27
N THR A 86 9.99 -2.24 -18.54
CA THR A 86 10.76 -3.50 -18.50
C THR A 86 9.93 -4.62 -17.85
N PRO A 87 10.14 -5.89 -18.23
CA PRO A 87 9.37 -7.01 -17.68
C PRO A 87 9.40 -7.08 -16.15
N SER A 88 10.54 -6.77 -15.53
CA SER A 88 10.68 -6.75 -14.07
C SER A 88 9.81 -5.66 -13.43
N ARG A 89 9.80 -4.44 -13.97
CA ARG A 89 8.98 -3.34 -13.45
C ARG A 89 7.48 -3.55 -13.70
N LEU A 90 7.10 -4.09 -14.85
CA LEU A 90 5.72 -4.51 -15.11
C LEU A 90 5.26 -5.60 -14.12
N ALA A 91 6.13 -6.57 -13.80
CA ALA A 91 5.85 -7.55 -12.75
C ALA A 91 5.69 -6.87 -11.39
N GLY A 92 6.55 -5.91 -11.03
CA GLY A 92 6.43 -5.12 -9.80
C GLY A 92 5.10 -4.37 -9.70
N ILE A 93 4.63 -3.75 -10.79
CA ILE A 93 3.31 -3.09 -10.86
C ILE A 93 2.20 -4.12 -10.64
N ALA A 94 2.25 -5.26 -11.34
CA ALA A 94 1.26 -6.32 -11.21
C ALA A 94 1.21 -6.86 -9.77
N ILE A 95 2.36 -7.13 -9.15
CA ILE A 95 2.49 -7.58 -7.76
C ILE A 95 1.86 -6.55 -6.82
N ALA A 96 2.21 -5.27 -6.97
CA ALA A 96 1.75 -4.19 -6.11
C ALA A 96 0.22 -4.03 -6.09
N VAL A 97 -0.45 -4.25 -7.23
CA VAL A 97 -1.91 -4.11 -7.33
C VAL A 97 -2.68 -5.39 -7.02
N THR A 98 -2.10 -6.58 -7.28
CA THR A 98 -2.83 -7.86 -7.16
C THR A 98 -2.66 -8.54 -5.81
N ILE A 99 -1.44 -8.58 -5.25
CA ILE A 99 -1.15 -9.32 -4.01
C ILE A 99 -2.04 -8.91 -2.83
N PRO A 100 -2.31 -7.62 -2.58
CA PRO A 100 -3.22 -7.21 -1.51
C PRO A 100 -4.60 -7.87 -1.62
N ALA A 101 -5.22 -7.82 -2.81
CA ALA A 101 -6.53 -8.42 -3.06
C ALA A 101 -6.48 -9.95 -2.95
N THR A 102 -5.43 -10.58 -3.47
CA THR A 102 -5.21 -12.03 -3.39
C THR A 102 -5.12 -12.50 -1.94
N ILE A 103 -4.35 -11.83 -1.08
CA ILE A 103 -4.21 -12.23 0.33
C ILE A 103 -5.53 -12.11 1.07
N PHE A 104 -6.28 -11.00 0.91
CA PHE A 104 -7.61 -10.89 1.51
C PHE A 104 -8.58 -11.96 0.99
N HIS A 105 -8.51 -12.30 -0.30
CA HIS A 105 -9.31 -13.37 -0.88
C HIS A 105 -8.96 -14.74 -0.28
N LEU A 106 -7.67 -15.06 -0.14
CA LEU A 106 -7.20 -16.31 0.46
C LEU A 106 -7.58 -16.42 1.94
N LEU A 107 -7.40 -15.34 2.72
CA LEU A 107 -7.82 -15.31 4.13
C LEU A 107 -9.32 -15.60 4.28
N ARG A 108 -10.14 -15.05 3.38
CA ARG A 108 -11.57 -15.33 3.33
C ARG A 108 -11.87 -16.80 3.02
N LEU A 109 -11.16 -17.41 2.07
CA LEU A 109 -11.30 -18.84 1.75
C LEU A 109 -10.89 -19.74 2.92
N LEU A 110 -9.93 -19.33 3.73
CA LEU A 110 -9.50 -20.01 4.95
C LEU A 110 -10.42 -19.78 6.16
N GLY A 111 -11.56 -19.12 5.96
CA GLY A 111 -12.55 -18.84 7.01
C GLY A 111 -12.29 -17.57 7.82
N TRP A 112 -11.21 -16.83 7.52
CA TRP A 112 -10.91 -15.55 8.16
C TRP A 112 -11.41 -14.37 7.32
N ASP A 113 -12.74 -14.24 7.22
CA ASP A 113 -13.37 -13.17 6.44
C ASP A 113 -13.27 -11.81 7.16
N LEU A 114 -12.32 -10.99 6.71
CA LEU A 114 -12.09 -9.63 7.21
C LEU A 114 -12.90 -8.57 6.46
N SER A 115 -13.74 -8.95 5.49
CA SER A 115 -14.46 -7.99 4.65
C SER A 115 -15.33 -7.03 5.48
N PRO A 116 -15.41 -5.74 5.11
CA PRO A 116 -16.31 -4.80 5.74
C PRO A 116 -17.77 -5.26 5.64
N ALA A 117 -18.52 -5.20 6.74
CA ALA A 117 -19.93 -5.54 6.78
C ALA A 117 -20.71 -4.50 7.60
N THR A 118 -21.96 -4.24 7.21
CA THR A 118 -22.84 -3.32 7.95
C THR A 118 -23.03 -3.81 9.38
N GLY A 119 -22.82 -2.92 10.35
CA GLY A 119 -22.91 -3.26 11.78
C GLY A 119 -21.71 -4.00 12.38
N ARG A 120 -20.70 -4.40 11.58
CA ARG A 120 -19.46 -5.02 12.09
C ARG A 120 -18.36 -3.97 12.24
N ARG A 121 -17.79 -3.86 13.45
CA ARG A 121 -16.61 -3.01 13.68
C ARG A 121 -15.38 -3.63 13.01
N PRO A 122 -14.54 -2.85 12.30
CA PRO A 122 -13.29 -3.35 11.75
C PRO A 122 -12.36 -3.90 12.84
N CYS A 123 -11.81 -5.11 12.63
CA CYS A 123 -10.71 -5.62 13.44
C CYS A 123 -9.40 -5.01 12.94
N TRP A 124 -9.03 -3.83 13.45
CA TRP A 124 -7.78 -3.17 13.05
C TRP A 124 -6.51 -4.01 13.28
N PRO A 125 -6.36 -4.77 14.39
CA PRO A 125 -5.24 -5.69 14.55
C PRO A 125 -5.21 -6.80 13.50
N CYS A 126 -6.38 -7.32 13.09
CA CYS A 126 -6.45 -8.32 12.03
C CYS A 126 -6.00 -7.74 10.67
N ILE A 127 -6.34 -6.48 10.39
CA ILE A 127 -5.88 -5.77 9.19
C ILE A 127 -4.37 -5.55 9.24
N MET A 128 -3.79 -5.25 10.41
CA MET A 128 -2.32 -5.19 10.58
C MET A 128 -1.66 -6.52 10.24
N VAL A 129 -2.22 -7.64 10.73
CA VAL A 129 -1.69 -8.98 10.43
C VAL A 129 -1.81 -9.30 8.94
N ALA A 130 -2.95 -9.00 8.32
CA ALA A 130 -3.12 -9.15 6.87
C ALA A 130 -2.09 -8.29 6.10
N GLY A 131 -1.84 -7.06 6.54
CA GLY A 131 -0.84 -6.17 5.97
C GLY A 131 0.59 -6.69 6.09
N LEU A 132 0.93 -7.34 7.21
CA LEU A 132 2.21 -8.03 7.38
C LEU A 132 2.34 -9.19 6.37
N LEU A 133 1.31 -10.02 6.24
CA LEU A 133 1.30 -11.11 5.25
C LEU A 133 1.47 -10.55 3.84
N ILE A 134 0.71 -9.50 3.47
CA ILE A 134 0.84 -8.83 2.17
C ILE A 134 2.28 -8.37 1.95
N SER A 135 2.91 -7.73 2.93
CA SER A 135 4.30 -7.28 2.81
C SER A 135 5.27 -8.44 2.59
N LEU A 136 5.14 -9.54 3.35
CA LEU A 136 5.99 -10.72 3.18
C LEU A 136 5.92 -11.26 1.74
N PHE A 137 4.72 -11.43 1.20
CA PHE A 137 4.52 -11.93 -0.17
C PHE A 137 4.96 -10.91 -1.23
N THR A 138 4.62 -9.64 -1.06
CA THR A 138 5.02 -8.57 -1.98
C THR A 138 6.53 -8.43 -2.03
N SER A 139 7.22 -8.43 -0.90
CA SER A 139 8.68 -8.31 -0.86
C SER A 139 9.38 -9.52 -1.47
N VAL A 140 8.91 -10.76 -1.21
CA VAL A 140 9.48 -11.97 -1.83
C VAL A 140 9.33 -11.92 -3.35
N LEU A 141 8.13 -11.63 -3.86
CA LEU A 141 7.86 -11.62 -5.30
C LEU A 141 8.55 -10.45 -6.00
N THR A 142 8.63 -9.30 -5.36
CA THR A 142 9.30 -8.12 -5.92
C THR A 142 10.81 -8.32 -5.96
N ASN A 143 11.39 -8.91 -4.91
CA ASN A 143 12.82 -9.28 -4.92
C ASN A 143 13.13 -10.28 -6.02
N PHE A 144 12.29 -11.29 -6.20
CA PHE A 144 12.44 -12.24 -7.31
C PHE A 144 12.35 -11.55 -8.68
N ALA A 145 11.43 -10.59 -8.84
CA ALA A 145 11.27 -9.84 -10.08
C ALA A 145 12.43 -8.87 -10.37
N PHE A 146 13.02 -8.24 -9.34
CA PHE A 146 14.07 -7.22 -9.48
C PHE A 146 15.49 -7.78 -9.36
N GLY A 147 15.68 -8.97 -8.79
CA GLY A 147 17.00 -9.54 -8.52
C GLY A 147 17.77 -8.83 -7.41
N SER A 148 17.06 -8.20 -6.46
CA SER A 148 17.62 -7.39 -5.36
C SER A 148 18.23 -8.24 -4.23
N ALA A 149 19.12 -7.62 -3.45
CA ALA A 149 19.80 -8.25 -2.33
C ALA A 149 18.85 -8.52 -1.14
N ALA A 150 19.17 -9.55 -0.34
CA ALA A 150 18.34 -9.96 0.80
C ALA A 150 18.23 -8.91 1.91
N GLU A 151 19.20 -8.01 2.04
CA GLU A 151 19.21 -6.97 3.09
C GLU A 151 18.11 -5.91 2.89
N GLU A 152 17.73 -5.64 1.63
CA GLU A 152 16.64 -4.71 1.32
C GLU A 152 15.28 -5.24 1.78
N TYR A 153 15.13 -6.57 1.90
CA TYR A 153 13.90 -7.22 2.32
C TYR A 153 13.44 -6.76 3.72
N VAL A 154 14.37 -6.72 4.67
CA VAL A 154 14.06 -6.38 6.07
C VAL A 154 13.64 -4.92 6.16
N ALA A 155 14.33 -4.04 5.44
CA ALA A 155 14.00 -2.63 5.36
C ALA A 155 12.61 -2.39 4.76
N TYR A 156 12.26 -3.06 3.66
CA TYR A 156 10.92 -2.98 3.07
C TYR A 156 9.85 -3.52 4.02
N LEU A 157 10.11 -4.63 4.72
CA LEU A 157 9.16 -5.20 5.68
C LEU A 157 8.87 -4.23 6.84
N ILE A 158 9.91 -3.63 7.41
CA ILE A 158 9.77 -2.61 8.46
C ILE A 158 9.00 -1.40 7.91
N GLY A 159 9.40 -0.93 6.73
CA GLY A 159 8.78 0.18 6.01
C GLY A 159 7.29 -0.01 5.81
N ASP A 160 6.87 -1.19 5.35
CA ASP A 160 5.50 -1.55 5.09
C ASP A 160 4.68 -1.63 6.39
N VAL A 161 5.19 -2.30 7.42
CA VAL A 161 4.49 -2.45 8.70
C VAL A 161 4.27 -1.11 9.37
N PHE A 162 5.30 -0.26 9.44
CA PHE A 162 5.17 1.09 9.98
C PHE A 162 4.30 1.97 9.07
N GLY A 163 4.49 1.88 7.76
CA GLY A 163 3.68 2.61 6.78
C GLY A 163 2.19 2.36 6.95
N LEU A 164 1.79 1.09 7.07
CA LEU A 164 0.39 0.72 7.35
C LEU A 164 -0.07 1.23 8.73
N PHE A 165 0.72 1.01 9.78
CA PHE A 165 0.35 1.41 11.13
C PHE A 165 0.11 2.93 11.23
N PHE A 166 1.06 3.73 10.78
CA PHE A 166 0.98 5.17 10.85
C PHE A 166 -0.05 5.75 9.88
N LEU A 167 -0.25 5.17 8.69
CA LEU A 167 -1.33 5.60 7.82
C LEU A 167 -2.69 5.42 8.50
N MET A 168 -2.94 4.28 9.15
CA MET A 168 -4.18 4.07 9.89
C MET A 168 -4.32 5.03 11.07
N LEU A 169 -3.23 5.31 11.79
CA LEU A 169 -3.22 6.31 12.86
C LEU A 169 -3.58 7.70 12.35
N ILE A 170 -2.97 8.14 11.25
CA ILE A 170 -3.25 9.44 10.60
C ILE A 170 -4.72 9.51 10.18
N LEU A 171 -5.22 8.48 9.49
CA LEU A 171 -6.63 8.44 9.07
C LEU A 171 -7.58 8.47 10.28
N MET A 172 -7.26 7.74 11.36
CA MET A 172 -8.03 7.77 12.60
C MET A 172 -8.07 9.18 13.21
N LEU A 173 -6.94 9.88 13.27
CA LEU A 173 -6.87 11.26 13.78
C LEU A 173 -7.62 12.25 12.90
N ILE A 174 -7.55 12.10 11.57
CA ILE A 174 -8.31 12.90 10.60
C ILE A 174 -9.81 12.68 10.82
N PHE A 175 -10.30 11.44 10.79
CA PHE A 175 -11.72 11.14 10.96
C PHE A 175 -12.25 11.53 12.35
N ARG A 176 -11.41 11.40 13.39
CA ARG A 176 -11.76 11.88 14.73
C ARG A 176 -11.92 13.40 14.74
N SER A 177 -11.03 14.12 14.06
CA SER A 177 -11.11 15.59 13.95
C SER A 177 -12.33 16.01 13.15
N LEU A 178 -12.58 15.42 11.98
CA LEU A 178 -13.77 15.71 11.16
C LEU A 178 -15.06 15.51 11.95
N ARG A 179 -15.18 14.39 12.67
CA ARG A 179 -16.34 14.13 13.54
C ARG A 179 -16.49 15.16 14.67
N ARG A 180 -15.39 15.69 15.22
CA ARG A 180 -15.43 16.76 16.23
C ARG A 180 -15.90 18.09 15.63
N TYR A 181 -15.55 18.38 14.38
CA TYR A 181 -15.93 19.62 13.68
C TYR A 181 -17.26 19.51 12.91
N GLY A 182 -17.93 18.36 12.96
CA GLY A 182 -19.26 18.17 12.36
C GLY A 182 -19.27 18.10 10.83
N VAL A 183 -18.13 17.79 10.21
CA VAL A 183 -17.96 17.58 8.76
C VAL A 183 -17.98 16.09 8.43
#